data_AF-A0A451BTD1-F1
#
_entry.id   AF-A0A451BTD1-F1
#
_cell.length_a   1.000
_cell.length_b   1.000
_cell.length_c   1.000
_cell.angle_alpha   90.00
_cell.angle_beta   90.00
_cell.angle_gamma   90.00
#
_symmetry.space_group_name_H-M   'P 1'
#
loop_
_entity.id
_entity.type
_entity.pdbx_description
1 polymer ?
#
loop_
_entity_poly.entity_id
_entity_poly.type
_entity_poly.pdbx_seq_one_letter_code
_entity_poly.pdbx_strand_id
1 'polypeptide(L)'
;SGRFSTQPHHMPESHRRHSEWSPHRFLSWARKIGPATHTVVRHQLENRPHPEHGYRACLGILHQVRHYGNERLERACVQAVKIGSPTYKSIASILKKGLDRH
;
A
#
# COMPACT_ATOMS: atom_id res chain seq x y z
N SER A 1 19.89 -12.74 -5.06
CA SER A 1 18.72 -13.32 -5.76
C SER A 1 17.43 -12.86 -5.09
N GLY A 2 16.48 -12.29 -5.85
CA GLY A 2 15.20 -11.82 -5.29
C GLY A 2 14.37 -10.98 -6.25
N ARG A 3 14.24 -11.42 -7.52
CA ARG A 3 13.28 -10.85 -8.47
C ARG A 3 11.87 -11.22 -7.99
N PHE A 4 11.15 -10.28 -7.39
CA PHE A 4 9.73 -10.45 -7.12
C PHE A 4 8.93 -9.92 -8.30
N SER A 5 8.90 -10.69 -9.39
CA SER A 5 7.83 -10.58 -10.37
C SER A 5 6.59 -11.18 -9.74
N THR A 6 5.68 -10.33 -9.30
CA THR A 6 4.36 -10.78 -8.80
C THR A 6 3.44 -10.78 -10.01
N GLN A 7 2.85 -11.95 -10.28
CA GLN A 7 2.16 -12.33 -11.51
C GLN A 7 1.08 -11.32 -11.95
N PRO A 8 1.00 -10.98 -13.26
CA PRO A 8 -0.09 -10.19 -13.82
C PRO A 8 -1.18 -11.13 -14.34
N HIS A 9 -2.20 -11.47 -13.55
CA HIS A 9 -3.30 -12.28 -14.09
C HIS A 9 -4.71 -11.71 -13.93
N HIS A 10 -4.91 -10.52 -13.36
CA HIS A 10 -6.19 -9.81 -13.53
C HIS A 10 -5.96 -8.29 -13.53
N MET A 11 -5.34 -7.78 -14.58
CA MET A 11 -5.57 -6.39 -14.99
C MET A 11 -6.66 -6.41 -16.06
N PRO A 12 -7.91 -6.04 -15.76
CA PRO A 12 -8.87 -5.77 -16.82
C PRO A 12 -8.43 -4.49 -17.53
N GLU A 13 -8.12 -4.66 -18.81
CA GLU A 13 -8.12 -3.64 -19.87
C GLU A 13 -7.44 -2.32 -19.50
N SER A 14 -6.11 -2.37 -19.66
CA SER A 14 -5.34 -1.32 -20.32
C SER A 14 -6.21 -0.25 -21.02
N HIS A 15 -6.03 1.00 -20.56
CA HIS A 15 -6.19 2.24 -21.32
C HIS A 15 -7.52 3.04 -21.35
N ARG A 16 -8.62 2.70 -20.66
CA ARG A 16 -9.80 3.62 -20.56
C ARG A 16 -10.14 4.17 -19.17
N ARG A 17 -9.47 3.71 -18.12
CA ARG A 17 -9.85 3.98 -16.71
C ARG A 17 -8.97 4.98 -15.95
N HIS A 18 -8.27 5.88 -16.63
CA HIS A 18 -7.63 7.02 -15.94
C HIS A 18 -8.64 7.87 -15.11
N SER A 19 -9.94 7.74 -15.35
CA SER A 19 -11.00 8.41 -14.57
C SER A 19 -11.35 7.77 -13.22
N GLU A 20 -11.03 6.51 -12.93
CA GLU A 20 -11.51 5.87 -11.69
C GLU A 20 -10.49 5.86 -10.55
N TRP A 21 -9.19 5.94 -10.81
CA TRP A 21 -8.17 5.85 -9.76
C TRP A 21 -7.19 7.02 -9.84
N SER A 22 -7.32 7.95 -8.89
CA SER A 22 -6.47 9.15 -8.80
C SER A 22 -5.63 9.11 -7.52
N PRO A 23 -4.41 9.69 -7.51
CA PRO A 23 -3.57 9.84 -6.33
C PRO A 23 -4.32 10.42 -5.13
N HIS A 24 -5.17 11.44 -5.38
CA HIS A 24 -6.00 12.06 -4.37
C HIS A 24 -6.98 11.09 -3.69
N ARG A 25 -7.60 10.14 -4.41
CA ARG A 25 -8.47 9.12 -3.78
C ARG A 25 -7.67 8.21 -2.87
N PHE A 26 -6.49 7.76 -3.30
CA PHE A 26 -5.64 6.91 -2.49
C PHE A 26 -5.22 7.60 -1.20
N LEU A 27 -4.79 8.86 -1.28
CA LEU A 27 -4.43 9.67 -0.12
C LEU A 27 -5.64 9.89 0.81
N SER A 28 -6.82 10.22 0.26
CA SER A 28 -8.04 10.40 1.05
C SER A 28 -8.44 9.11 1.80
N TRP A 29 -8.40 7.96 1.13
CA TRP A 29 -8.71 6.67 1.77
C TRP A 29 -7.66 6.33 2.84
N ALA A 30 -6.38 6.49 2.54
CA ALA A 30 -5.30 6.26 3.48
C ALA A 30 -5.44 7.12 4.74
N ARG A 31 -5.86 8.38 4.58
CA ARG A 31 -6.09 9.32 5.68
C ARG A 31 -7.23 8.90 6.61
N LYS A 32 -8.25 8.20 6.09
CA LYS A 32 -9.32 7.62 6.92
C LYS A 32 -8.85 6.47 7.81
N ILE A 33 -7.76 5.81 7.42
CA ILE A 33 -7.15 4.71 8.18
C ILE A 33 -6.21 5.30 9.24
N GLY A 34 -5.33 6.21 8.82
CA GLY A 34 -4.46 6.95 9.74
C GLY A 34 -3.27 7.65 9.07
N PRO A 35 -2.54 8.47 9.84
CA PRO A 35 -1.44 9.30 9.34
C PRO A 35 -0.26 8.52 8.77
N ALA A 36 0.10 7.37 9.35
CA ALA A 36 1.19 6.53 8.85
C ALA A 36 0.77 5.83 7.55
N THR A 37 -0.46 5.35 7.46
CA THR A 37 -1.00 4.78 6.22
C THR A 37 -0.98 5.82 5.09
N HIS A 38 -1.39 7.06 5.37
CA HIS A 38 -1.28 8.17 4.42
C HIS A 38 0.16 8.40 3.97
N THR A 39 1.11 8.41 4.90
CA THR A 39 2.54 8.60 4.61
C THR A 39 3.09 7.53 3.68
N VAL A 40 2.77 6.26 3.96
CA VAL A 40 3.17 5.12 3.13
C VAL A 40 2.57 5.22 1.73
N VAL A 41 1.26 5.51 1.63
CA VAL A 41 0.57 5.61 0.34
C VAL A 41 1.15 6.75 -0.48
N ARG A 42 1.38 7.92 0.13
CA ARG A 42 2.07 9.05 -0.52
C ARG A 42 3.45 8.64 -1.03
N HIS A 43 4.26 7.97 -0.20
CA HIS A 43 5.58 7.50 -0.59
C HIS A 43 5.54 6.56 -1.79
N GLN A 44 4.54 5.66 -1.89
CA GLN A 44 4.40 4.77 -3.05
C GLN A 44 3.98 5.49 -4.33
N LEU A 45 3.25 6.60 -4.21
CA LEU A 45 2.84 7.43 -5.34
C LEU A 45 4.00 8.31 -5.83
N GLU A 46 4.83 8.84 -4.93
CA GLU A 46 5.92 9.76 -5.25
C GLU A 46 7.21 9.06 -5.72
N ASN A 47 7.57 7.90 -5.14
CA ASN A 47 8.87 7.25 -5.38
C ASN A 47 8.88 6.23 -6.55
N ARG A 48 7.87 6.23 -7.42
CA ARG A 48 7.79 5.27 -8.54
C ARG A 48 7.86 6.01 -9.89
N PRO A 49 8.81 5.67 -10.77
CA PRO A 49 8.91 6.28 -12.10
C PRO A 49 7.72 5.95 -13.01
N HIS A 50 6.93 4.93 -12.66
CA HIS A 50 5.69 4.57 -13.36
C HIS A 50 4.49 4.60 -12.39
N PRO A 51 3.48 5.44 -12.65
CA PRO A 51 2.34 5.62 -11.75
C PRO A 51 1.53 4.33 -11.54
N GLU A 52 1.48 3.44 -12.53
CA GLU A 52 0.76 2.16 -12.45
C GLU A 52 1.28 1.24 -11.33
N HIS A 53 2.60 1.21 -11.11
CA HIS A 53 3.21 0.42 -10.04
C HIS A 53 2.93 1.01 -8.66
N GLY A 54 2.88 2.34 -8.54
CA GLY A 54 2.45 3.02 -7.33
C GLY A 54 1.00 2.65 -6.97
N TYR A 55 0.10 2.69 -7.96
CA TYR A 55 -1.32 2.41 -7.73
C TYR A 55 -1.57 0.97 -7.28
N ARG A 56 -0.91 -0.02 -7.91
CA ARG A 56 -1.00 -1.42 -7.47
C ARG A 56 -0.52 -1.61 -6.03
N ALA A 57 0.57 -0.95 -5.65
CA ALA A 57 1.08 -1.01 -4.28
C ALA A 57 0.10 -0.37 -3.28
N CYS A 58 -0.43 0.82 -3.61
CA CYS A 58 -1.43 1.49 -2.78
C CYS A 58 -2.69 0.64 -2.58
N LEU A 59 -3.22 0.07 -3.67
CA LEU A 59 -4.38 -0.85 -3.61
C LEU A 59 -4.10 -2.05 -2.70
N GLY A 60 -2.94 -2.70 -2.89
CA GLY A 60 -2.55 -3.87 -2.08
C GLY A 60 -2.44 -3.56 -0.59
N ILE A 61 -1.95 -2.37 -0.23
CA ILE A 61 -1.85 -1.89 1.16
C ILE A 61 -3.25 -1.59 1.71
N LEU A 62 -4.08 -0.82 1.00
CA LEU A 62 -5.41 -0.42 1.46
C LEU A 62 -6.38 -1.61 1.56
N HIS A 63 -6.21 -2.64 0.71
CA HIS A 63 -6.98 -3.88 0.82
C HIS A 63 -6.70 -4.67 2.10
N GLN A 64 -5.55 -4.47 2.76
CA GLN A 64 -5.25 -5.15 4.03
C GLN A 64 -6.25 -4.80 5.14
N VAL A 65 -6.92 -3.64 5.06
CA VAL A 65 -8.00 -3.25 5.99
C VAL A 65 -9.07 -4.33 6.08
N ARG A 66 -9.42 -5.00 4.97
CA ARG A 66 -10.46 -6.04 4.97
C ARG A 66 -10.08 -7.27 5.79
N HIS A 67 -8.80 -7.54 5.94
CA HIS A 67 -8.29 -8.72 6.65
C HIS A 67 -7.88 -8.41 8.09
N TYR A 68 -7.34 -7.22 8.33
CA TYR A 68 -6.70 -6.87 9.60
C TYR A 68 -7.36 -5.70 10.33
N GLY A 69 -8.25 -4.96 9.68
CA GLY A 69 -8.85 -3.74 10.21
C GLY A 69 -7.95 -2.51 10.08
N ASN A 70 -8.55 -1.34 10.31
CA ASN A 70 -7.85 -0.04 10.19
C ASN A 70 -6.73 0.10 11.21
N GLU A 71 -6.97 -0.24 12.47
CA GLU A 71 -5.97 -0.08 13.55
C GLU A 71 -4.70 -0.88 13.30
N ARG A 72 -4.84 -2.16 12.92
CA ARG A 72 -3.68 -3.03 12.68
C ARG A 72 -2.89 -2.59 11.45
N LEU A 73 -3.58 -2.17 10.39
CA LEU A 73 -2.91 -1.63 9.21
C LEU A 73 -2.13 -0.36 9.57
N GLU A 74 -2.73 0.55 10.32
CA GLU A 74 -2.06 1.78 10.75
C GLU A 74 -0.81 1.49 11.59
N ARG A 75 -0.89 0.59 12.57
CA ARG A 75 0.28 0.16 13.37
C ARG A 75 1.36 -0.48 12.51
N ALA A 76 0.97 -1.32 11.53
CA ALA A 76 1.93 -1.90 10.60
C ALA A 76 2.62 -0.85 9.72
N CYS A 77 1.86 0.17 9.27
CA CYS A 77 2.41 1.30 8.53
C CYS A 77 3.36 2.14 9.40
N VAL A 78 3.02 2.41 10.66
CA VAL A 78 3.92 3.07 11.62
C VAL A 78 5.24 2.31 11.72
N GLN A 79 5.17 0.99 11.91
CA GLN A 79 6.37 0.17 12.04
C GLN A 79 7.20 0.14 10.76
N ALA A 80 6.55 0.03 9.60
CA ALA A 80 7.21 0.08 8.30
C ALA A 80 7.94 1.43 8.05
N VAL A 81 7.34 2.55 8.47
CA VAL A 81 7.97 3.87 8.40
C VAL A 81 9.15 3.97 9.36
N LYS A 82 9.00 3.49 10.61
CA LYS A 82 10.08 3.49 11.62
C LYS A 82 11.34 2.74 11.16
N ILE A 83 11.17 1.60 10.48
CA ILE A 83 12.30 0.81 9.96
C ILE A 83 12.82 1.32 8.60
N GLY A 84 12.32 2.46 8.10
CA GLY A 84 12.73 3.03 6.81
C GLY A 84 12.30 2.20 5.60
N SER A 85 11.32 1.31 5.75
CA SER A 85 10.87 0.41 4.68
C SER A 85 9.35 0.49 4.47
N PRO A 86 8.81 1.63 4.00
CA PRO A 86 7.38 1.85 3.75
C PRO A 86 6.91 1.13 2.47
N THR A 87 7.23 -0.17 2.34
CA THR A 87 6.89 -0.99 1.19
C THR A 87 5.74 -1.94 1.49
N TYR A 88 4.96 -2.27 0.46
CA TYR A 88 3.90 -3.29 0.58
C TYR A 88 4.41 -4.59 1.21
N LYS A 89 5.60 -5.08 0.83
CA LYS A 89 6.17 -6.32 1.38
C LYS A 89 6.46 -6.22 2.86
N SER A 90 7.04 -5.11 3.30
CA SER A 90 7.35 -4.87 4.71
C SER A 90 6.07 -4.85 5.53
N ILE A 91 5.05 -4.12 5.07
CA ILE A 91 3.75 -4.02 5.74
C ILE A 91 3.03 -5.39 5.78
N ALA A 92 2.97 -6.11 4.67
CA ALA A 92 2.39 -7.44 4.61
C ALA A 92 3.11 -8.42 5.54
N SER A 93 4.45 -8.34 5.63
CA SER A 93 5.26 -9.15 6.55
C SER A 93 4.98 -8.81 8.01
N ILE A 94 4.90 -7.51 8.35
CA ILE A 94 4.58 -7.03 9.71
C ILE A 94 3.20 -7.55 10.14
N LEU A 95 2.17 -7.38 9.30
CA LEU A 95 0.81 -7.84 9.57
C LEU A 95 0.72 -9.37 9.71
N LYS A 96 1.37 -10.10 8.79
CA LYS A 96 1.38 -11.57 8.80
C LYS A 96 2.07 -12.13 10.04
N LYS A 97 3.16 -11.50 10.49
CA LYS A 97 3.91 -11.92 11.68
C LYS A 97 3.34 -11.36 12.99
N GLY A 98 2.33 -10.49 12.93
CA GLY A 98 1.76 -9.85 14.12
C GLY A 98 2.70 -8.84 14.80
N LEU A 99 3.72 -8.36 14.08
CA LEU A 99 4.70 -7.39 14.60
C LEU A 99 4.07 -6.00 14.82
N ASP A 100 2.82 -5.79 14.40
CA ASP A 100 2.02 -4.59 14.67
C ASP A 100 1.41 -4.57 16.08
N ARG A 101 1.51 -5.67 16.83
CA ARG A 101 0.85 -5.86 18.14
C ARG A 101 1.79 -5.74 19.34
N HIS A 102 3.08 -5.50 19.09
CA HIS A 102 4.13 -5.34 20.10
C HIS A 102 4.55 -3.87 20.16
#